data_AF-A0A024VG08-F1
#
_entry.id   AF-A0A024VG08-F1
#
_cell.length_a   1.000
_cell.length_b   1.000
_cell.length_c   1.000
_cell.angle_alpha   90.00
_cell.angle_beta   90.00
_cell.angle_gamma   90.00
#
_symmetry.space_group_name_H-M   'P 1'
#
loop_
_entity.id
_entity.type
_entity.pdbx_description
1 polymer ?
#
loop_
_entity_poly.entity_id
_entity_poly.type
_entity_poly.pdbx_seq_one_letter_code
_entity_poly.pdbx_strand_id
1 'polypeptide(L)'
;MFFFFFLDIKSSHCRKLNESVNVIVNENFNSEDNKLKGISKIDENRLNHEVLYNNRKISIKKHENKDESLENSNKNFELNGVDLYHGNVELKNIKNLDDNDKMDLKHEYNNENVGDTNNLEEEIKDKTIYTWALGKDALSDKLYSSSNYSLNGIQYNYWRLSAIPTINYSVRTSRVQKMFKTIIDPKKENAKDQVKAFIKKIPVDIWVKQFHSMNEYDGEFLVGGENFVMEAVTSAFLTKYHPGITAKLYALLYEPYRKYIQEDSPPKSSFENIDSFNEMLEEKIKNNKKGNVVLIYELFGESLFTNLVKSRRKPILKNRYAKKKKIIYDSLNLLIGLHDAGLTHLDFTPENILISENNELRLCDLAKSTPIYTRKLRHVQETKGLCLFESCVPTVGKSAYMPPECWKIYKRHRILNIKNPLQHLNAITVQDERKKHYFNVTCADKYMLGILFIWIWNDGHIWHCSDASTDENFYQFEKCDMSLDVFQLTSTWPSGLKNILNVIKKYTCIYIYIYIYIYSNTWIKY
;
A
#
# COMPACT_ATOMS: atom_id res chain seq x y z
N MET A 1 -37.63 16.73 -25.28
CA MET A 1 -37.62 18.20 -25.09
C MET A 1 -37.26 18.50 -23.65
N PHE A 2 -35.99 18.78 -23.35
CA PHE A 2 -35.53 19.81 -22.39
C PHE A 2 -33.99 19.86 -22.41
N PHE A 3 -33.45 21.06 -22.25
CA PHE A 3 -32.17 21.56 -22.77
C PHE A 3 -30.87 20.91 -22.26
N PHE A 4 -29.94 20.72 -23.20
CA PHE A 4 -28.50 20.84 -22.94
C PHE A 4 -28.15 22.29 -22.59
N PHE A 5 -27.19 22.49 -21.69
CA PHE A 5 -26.35 23.68 -21.70
C PHE A 5 -24.87 23.29 -21.67
N PHE A 6 -24.22 23.39 -22.82
CA PHE A 6 -22.80 23.72 -22.87
C PHE A 6 -22.66 25.19 -22.47
N LEU A 7 -21.67 25.50 -21.64
CA LEU A 7 -21.22 26.88 -21.43
C LEU A 7 -19.69 26.88 -21.42
N ASP A 8 -19.13 27.13 -22.60
CA ASP A 8 -17.72 27.40 -22.79
C ASP A 8 -17.52 28.92 -22.72
N ILE A 9 -17.00 29.42 -21.58
CA ILE A 9 -16.56 30.81 -21.44
C ILE A 9 -15.12 30.80 -20.96
N LYS A 10 -14.21 31.19 -21.85
CA LYS A 10 -12.85 31.60 -21.49
C LYS A 10 -12.91 32.86 -20.63
N SER A 11 -12.52 32.75 -19.36
CA SER A 11 -11.96 33.88 -18.61
C SER A 11 -10.89 33.37 -17.65
N SER A 12 -9.85 34.18 -17.46
CA SER A 12 -8.60 33.77 -16.84
C SER A 12 -8.64 33.81 -15.31
N HIS A 13 -8.47 32.66 -14.66
CA HIS A 13 -7.42 32.50 -13.63
C HIS A 13 -7.17 31.01 -13.36
N CYS A 14 -5.90 30.60 -13.42
CA CYS A 14 -5.50 29.19 -13.37
C CYS A 14 -4.43 28.99 -12.29
N ARG A 15 -4.53 27.87 -11.54
CA ARG A 15 -3.49 27.24 -10.72
C ARG A 15 -2.98 28.01 -9.49
N LYS A 16 -3.12 27.38 -8.31
CA LYS A 16 -1.96 26.88 -7.56
C LYS A 16 -2.30 25.52 -6.92
N LEU A 17 -1.34 24.62 -6.98
CA LEU A 17 -1.41 23.25 -6.44
C LEU A 17 -0.80 23.22 -5.03
N ASN A 18 -1.15 22.19 -4.27
CA ASN A 18 -0.37 21.80 -3.09
C ASN A 18 1.00 21.31 -3.55
N GLU A 19 2.07 21.83 -2.93
CA GLU A 19 3.40 21.24 -2.96
C GLU A 19 3.90 21.11 -1.53
N SER A 20 4.12 19.87 -1.08
CA SER A 20 5.02 19.58 0.03
C SER A 20 6.45 19.76 -0.49
N VAL A 21 6.98 20.97 -0.39
CA VAL A 21 8.34 21.29 -0.82
C VAL A 21 9.34 20.77 0.22
N ASN A 22 10.19 19.82 -0.17
CA ASN A 22 11.45 19.58 0.53
C ASN A 22 12.35 20.80 0.33
N VAL A 23 12.52 21.61 1.38
CA VAL A 23 13.48 22.70 1.37
C VAL A 23 14.86 22.13 1.70
N ILE A 24 15.69 21.93 0.67
CA ILE A 24 17.13 21.78 0.85
C ILE A 24 17.68 23.17 1.20
N VAL A 25 17.98 23.39 2.47
CA VAL A 25 18.76 24.56 2.89
C VAL A 25 20.24 24.19 2.76
N ASN A 26 20.90 24.71 1.71
CA ASN A 26 22.35 24.79 1.69
C ASN A 26 22.77 25.97 2.57
N GLU A 27 23.03 25.73 3.85
CA GLU A 27 23.69 26.71 4.72
C GLU A 27 25.19 26.72 4.41
N ASN A 28 25.58 27.53 3.41
CA ASN A 28 26.94 28.03 3.37
C ASN A 28 27.08 29.11 4.45
N PHE A 29 28.10 28.95 5.30
CA PHE A 29 28.49 29.95 6.30
C PHE A 29 28.72 31.31 5.65
N ASN A 30 28.21 32.36 6.29
CA ASN A 30 28.99 33.58 6.54
C ASN A 30 28.42 34.34 7.74
N SER A 31 29.32 34.78 8.60
CA SER A 31 29.05 35.64 9.76
C SER A 31 28.76 37.08 9.35
N GLU A 32 27.90 37.79 10.09
CA GLU A 32 28.24 39.11 10.66
C GLU A 32 27.18 39.61 11.67
N ASP A 33 27.64 40.44 12.61
CA ASP A 33 26.87 40.99 13.73
C ASP A 33 25.87 42.09 13.31
N ASN A 34 24.76 42.27 14.05
CA ASN A 34 24.66 43.41 15.00
C ASN A 34 23.36 43.51 15.83
N LYS A 35 23.59 43.91 17.08
CA LYS A 35 22.72 44.37 18.17
C LYS A 35 21.50 45.24 17.77
N LEU A 36 20.36 45.10 18.47
CA LEU A 36 19.87 46.08 19.48
C LEU A 36 18.50 45.73 20.14
N LYS A 37 18.51 45.86 21.48
CA LYS A 37 17.46 46.27 22.47
C LYS A 37 16.17 46.91 21.92
N GLY A 38 14.97 46.83 22.54
CA GLY A 38 14.50 46.17 23.78
C GLY A 38 13.29 46.91 24.42
N ILE A 39 12.56 46.27 25.36
CA ILE A 39 11.52 46.86 26.29
C ILE A 39 10.17 47.23 25.59
N SER A 40 8.93 47.09 26.14
CA SER A 40 8.38 46.88 27.51
C SER A 40 7.12 45.98 27.60
N LYS A 41 6.94 45.37 28.79
CA LYS A 41 5.67 44.91 29.42
C LYS A 41 4.44 45.80 29.13
N ILE A 42 3.27 45.27 28.75
CA ILE A 42 2.04 44.99 29.56
C ILE A 42 0.87 44.80 28.52
N ASP A 43 -0.25 44.07 28.70
CA ASP A 43 -0.92 43.47 29.88
C ASP A 43 -1.58 42.09 29.56
N GLU A 44 -2.25 41.46 30.54
CA GLU A 44 -3.14 40.30 30.35
C GLU A 44 -4.63 40.68 30.19
N ASN A 45 -5.38 39.87 29.41
CA ASN A 45 -6.85 39.81 29.22
C ASN A 45 -7.44 40.41 27.92
N ARG A 46 -7.48 39.61 26.84
CA ARG A 46 -8.74 39.23 26.14
C ARG A 46 -8.50 38.15 25.06
N LEU A 47 -9.55 37.35 24.85
CA LEU A 47 -9.63 36.22 23.92
C LEU A 47 -9.04 36.51 22.52
N ASN A 48 -8.15 35.65 22.05
CA ASN A 48 -7.75 35.59 20.63
C ASN A 48 -8.30 34.33 19.97
N HIS A 49 -9.30 34.52 19.11
CA HIS A 49 -9.81 33.51 18.19
C HIS A 49 -9.65 34.03 16.75
N GLU A 50 -8.41 34.25 16.30
CA GLU A 50 -8.12 34.64 14.91
C GLU A 50 -6.69 34.23 14.52
N VAL A 51 -6.55 33.44 13.44
CA VAL A 51 -5.24 33.08 12.86
C VAL A 51 -5.20 33.62 11.42
N LEU A 52 -4.41 34.67 11.23
CA LEU A 52 -4.20 35.34 9.95
C LEU A 52 -3.39 34.49 8.96
N TYR A 53 -3.90 34.31 7.75
CA TYR A 53 -3.14 33.79 6.60
C TYR A 53 -2.46 34.94 5.84
N ASN A 54 -1.13 34.95 5.82
CA ASN A 54 -0.35 35.94 5.05
C ASN A 54 0.08 35.39 3.68
N ASN A 55 -0.29 36.10 2.60
CA ASN A 55 0.04 35.75 1.22
C ASN A 55 1.38 36.36 0.77
N ARG A 56 2.29 35.57 0.17
CA ARG A 56 3.39 36.08 -0.67
C ARG A 56 3.48 35.34 -2.01
N LYS A 57 3.70 36.11 -3.09
CA LYS A 57 3.76 35.61 -4.48
C LYS A 57 5.11 34.95 -4.77
N ILE A 58 5.06 33.82 -5.47
CA ILE A 58 6.21 33.15 -6.12
C ILE A 58 5.82 32.85 -7.56
N SER A 59 6.71 33.17 -8.51
CA SER A 59 6.62 32.94 -9.95
C SER A 59 7.31 31.63 -10.35
N ILE A 60 6.71 30.87 -11.28
CA ILE A 60 7.23 29.59 -11.77
C ILE A 60 7.40 29.68 -13.29
N LYS A 61 8.60 29.42 -13.80
CA LYS A 61 8.82 29.16 -15.24
C LYS A 61 8.41 27.73 -15.55
N LYS A 62 7.57 27.52 -16.58
CA LYS A 62 7.28 26.19 -17.12
C LYS A 62 8.46 25.70 -17.96
N HIS A 63 8.82 24.43 -17.81
CA HIS A 63 9.41 23.66 -18.90
C HIS A 63 8.34 22.74 -19.48
N GLU A 64 8.15 22.80 -20.80
CA GLU A 64 7.36 21.85 -21.56
C GLU A 64 8.33 20.87 -22.20
N ASN A 65 8.34 19.61 -21.76
CA ASN A 65 9.15 18.58 -22.38
C ASN A 65 8.45 18.11 -23.67
N LYS A 66 9.06 18.43 -24.81
CA LYS A 66 8.79 17.75 -26.08
C LYS A 66 9.41 16.35 -26.04
N ASP A 67 8.85 15.45 -26.84
CA ASP A 67 9.49 14.17 -27.15
C ASP A 67 10.86 14.42 -27.81
N GLU A 68 11.93 13.93 -27.20
CA GLU A 68 13.19 13.67 -27.89
C GLU A 68 13.65 12.25 -27.62
N SER A 69 13.96 11.56 -28.72
CA SER A 69 14.54 10.23 -28.77
C SER A 69 15.94 10.23 -28.17
N LEU A 70 16.19 9.38 -27.19
CA LEU A 70 17.54 9.04 -26.75
C LEU A 70 17.82 7.56 -27.04
N GLU A 71 18.71 7.36 -28.02
CA GLU A 71 19.24 6.07 -28.41
C GLU A 71 20.16 5.48 -27.33
N ASN A 72 20.46 4.18 -27.47
CA ASN A 72 21.29 3.45 -26.52
C ASN A 72 22.69 4.07 -26.34
N SER A 73 23.21 4.01 -25.11
CA SER A 73 24.58 3.58 -24.92
C SER A 73 24.58 2.27 -24.14
N ASN A 74 25.11 1.21 -24.76
CA ASN A 74 25.23 -0.10 -24.12
C ASN A 74 26.25 -0.01 -22.97
N LYS A 75 25.78 -0.22 -21.74
CA LYS A 75 26.62 -0.68 -20.64
C LYS A 75 25.95 -1.88 -20.00
N ASN A 76 26.59 -3.04 -20.10
CA ASN A 76 26.23 -4.23 -19.35
C ASN A 76 26.37 -3.92 -17.86
N PHE A 77 25.26 -3.64 -17.19
CA PHE A 77 25.19 -3.63 -15.74
C PHE A 77 24.85 -5.04 -15.28
N GLU A 78 25.84 -5.76 -14.75
CA GLU A 78 25.61 -6.95 -13.94
C GLU A 78 24.88 -6.53 -12.66
N LEU A 79 23.54 -6.59 -12.69
CA LEU A 79 22.66 -6.26 -11.56
C LEU A 79 22.56 -7.44 -10.60
N ASN A 80 23.69 -7.81 -10.01
CA ASN A 80 23.73 -8.69 -8.84
C ASN A 80 23.15 -7.94 -7.63
N GLY A 81 22.01 -8.44 -7.13
CA GLY A 81 21.31 -7.90 -5.96
C GLY A 81 20.13 -7.00 -6.30
N VAL A 82 18.93 -7.40 -5.86
CA VAL A 82 17.79 -6.49 -5.72
C VAL A 82 17.96 -5.76 -4.38
N ASP A 83 18.03 -4.43 -4.42
CA ASP A 83 17.99 -3.63 -3.19
C ASP A 83 16.54 -3.62 -2.67
N LEU A 84 16.33 -4.17 -1.47
CA LEU A 84 15.00 -4.35 -0.89
C LEU A 84 14.57 -3.15 -0.02
N TYR A 85 15.39 -2.09 0.09
CA TYR A 85 15.15 -0.94 0.99
C TYR A 85 15.16 0.44 0.31
N HIS A 86 14.09 0.80 -0.39
CA HIS A 86 13.96 2.14 -0.95
C HIS A 86 12.64 2.84 -0.61
N GLY A 87 12.67 3.54 0.53
CA GLY A 87 11.77 4.63 0.87
C GLY A 87 12.58 5.81 1.43
N ASN A 88 12.31 7.04 0.97
CA ASN A 88 13.04 8.23 1.40
C ASN A 88 12.64 8.63 2.82
N VAL A 89 13.48 8.27 3.80
CA VAL A 89 13.49 8.87 5.14
C VAL A 89 14.90 9.38 5.41
N GLU A 90 15.08 10.68 5.24
CA GLU A 90 16.28 11.40 5.67
C GLU A 90 16.28 11.50 7.20
N LEU A 91 16.95 10.55 7.85
CA LEU A 91 17.38 10.72 9.23
C LEU A 91 18.45 11.82 9.26
N LYS A 92 18.09 13.00 9.78
CA LYS A 92 19.08 14.05 10.07
C LYS A 92 20.03 13.54 11.18
N ASN A 93 21.31 13.87 11.01
CA ASN A 93 22.45 13.41 11.81
C ASN A 93 22.15 13.13 13.29
N ILE A 94 22.05 11.85 13.66
CA ILE A 94 22.16 11.41 15.05
C ILE A 94 23.65 11.51 15.42
N LYS A 95 24.00 12.51 16.23
CA LYS A 95 25.25 12.46 17.00
C LYS A 95 25.01 11.57 18.21
N ASN A 96 25.91 10.61 18.42
CA ASN A 96 26.13 9.78 19.60
C ASN A 96 24.95 9.68 20.58
N LEU A 97 24.19 8.59 20.50
CA LEU A 97 23.50 8.06 21.67
C LEU A 97 24.49 7.17 22.41
N ASP A 98 24.80 7.51 23.66
CA ASP A 98 25.67 6.69 24.50
C ASP A 98 25.01 5.34 24.83
N ASP A 99 25.76 4.25 24.66
CA ASP A 99 25.37 2.89 25.06
C ASP A 99 25.31 2.78 26.59
N ASN A 100 24.21 3.20 27.23
CA ASN A 100 23.99 2.96 28.66
C ASN A 100 22.54 2.82 29.16
N ASP A 101 21.54 2.76 28.28
CA ASP A 101 20.18 2.34 28.69
C ASP A 101 20.07 0.82 28.75
N LYS A 102 20.48 0.23 29.90
CA LYS A 102 20.02 -1.09 30.32
C LYS A 102 18.53 -1.04 30.67
N MET A 103 17.70 -0.98 29.65
CA MET A 103 16.27 -1.19 29.80
C MET A 103 16.03 -2.70 29.94
N ASP A 104 15.91 -3.17 31.19
CA ASP A 104 15.52 -4.56 31.53
C ASP A 104 14.08 -4.81 31.08
N LEU A 105 13.91 -5.02 29.78
CA LEU A 105 12.65 -5.43 29.15
C LEU A 105 12.37 -6.88 29.50
N LYS A 106 11.82 -7.10 30.70
CA LYS A 106 11.05 -8.30 31.03
C LYS A 106 9.72 -8.29 30.24
N HIS A 107 9.83 -8.37 28.93
CA HIS A 107 8.74 -8.90 28.11
C HIS A 107 8.77 -10.41 28.29
N GLU A 108 7.80 -10.94 29.04
CA GLU A 108 7.43 -12.36 28.94
C GLU A 108 6.90 -12.61 27.54
N TYR A 109 7.83 -12.89 26.62
CA TYR A 109 7.53 -13.65 25.42
C TYR A 109 7.10 -15.04 25.87
N ASN A 110 5.79 -15.24 25.99
CA ASN A 110 5.23 -16.58 26.02
C ASN A 110 5.75 -17.30 24.77
N ASN A 111 6.47 -18.40 25.00
CA ASN A 111 6.91 -19.30 23.93
C ASN A 111 5.70 -20.09 23.41
N GLU A 112 4.81 -19.41 22.70
CA GLU A 112 3.82 -20.01 21.79
C GLU A 112 4.57 -20.55 20.57
N ASN A 113 5.28 -21.67 20.77
CA ASN A 113 5.81 -22.52 19.72
C ASN A 113 5.92 -23.94 20.24
N VAL A 114 5.49 -24.91 19.41
CA VAL A 114 5.37 -26.38 19.63
C VAL A 114 3.96 -26.89 19.99
N GLY A 115 3.01 -26.05 20.43
CA GLY A 115 1.63 -26.48 20.76
C GLY A 115 0.57 -26.33 19.66
N ASP A 116 0.60 -25.24 18.88
CA ASP A 116 -0.57 -24.79 18.09
C ASP A 116 -0.66 -25.27 16.63
N THR A 117 0.23 -26.16 16.19
CA THR A 117 0.32 -26.58 14.78
C THR A 117 -0.95 -27.26 14.28
N ASN A 118 -1.65 -27.98 15.16
CA ASN A 118 -2.90 -28.68 14.84
C ASN A 118 -4.09 -27.70 14.78
N ASN A 119 -4.09 -26.67 15.62
CA ASN A 119 -5.18 -25.69 15.71
C ASN A 119 -5.31 -24.88 14.41
N LEU A 120 -4.19 -24.46 13.82
CA LEU A 120 -4.20 -23.68 12.57
C LEU A 120 -4.69 -24.50 11.38
N GLU A 121 -4.31 -25.78 11.26
CA GLU A 121 -4.79 -26.64 10.17
C GLU A 121 -6.29 -26.96 10.28
N GLU A 122 -6.83 -27.08 11.51
CA GLU A 122 -8.27 -27.19 11.74
C GLU A 122 -9.01 -25.87 11.43
N GLU A 123 -8.48 -24.72 11.84
CA GLU A 123 -9.10 -23.39 11.59
C GLU A 123 -9.32 -23.11 10.10
N ILE A 124 -8.40 -23.57 9.25
CA ILE A 124 -8.46 -23.31 7.80
C ILE A 124 -9.08 -24.43 6.97
N LYS A 125 -9.38 -25.59 7.57
CA LYS A 125 -9.72 -26.83 6.85
C LYS A 125 -10.83 -26.68 5.81
N ASP A 126 -11.87 -25.92 6.15
CA ASP A 126 -13.05 -25.70 5.31
C ASP A 126 -13.00 -24.35 4.57
N LYS A 127 -11.90 -23.58 4.68
CA LYS A 127 -11.71 -22.28 4.04
C LYS A 127 -10.92 -22.42 2.74
N THR A 128 -11.30 -21.67 1.70
CA THR A 128 -10.47 -21.54 0.50
C THR A 128 -9.34 -20.54 0.75
N ILE A 129 -8.23 -21.03 1.30
CA ILE A 129 -7.04 -20.24 1.64
C ILE A 129 -6.14 -19.99 0.43
N TYR A 130 -5.56 -18.79 0.35
CA TYR A 130 -4.56 -18.47 -0.66
C TYR A 130 -3.32 -19.36 -0.55
N THR A 131 -2.92 -19.93 -1.68
CA THR A 131 -1.59 -20.51 -1.88
C THR A 131 -1.05 -20.01 -3.21
N TRP A 132 0.27 -20.02 -3.39
CA TRP A 132 0.89 -19.65 -4.66
C TRP A 132 0.33 -20.46 -5.84
N ALA A 133 0.13 -21.77 -5.65
CA ALA A 133 -0.46 -22.65 -6.66
C ALA A 133 -1.91 -22.25 -7.03
N LEU A 134 -2.79 -22.05 -6.05
CA LEU A 134 -4.19 -21.62 -6.30
C LEU A 134 -4.25 -20.22 -6.92
N GLY A 135 -3.33 -19.34 -6.56
CA GLY A 135 -3.19 -18.03 -7.20
C GLY A 135 -2.78 -18.15 -8.68
N LYS A 136 -1.78 -18.97 -8.99
CA LYS A 136 -1.32 -19.22 -10.37
C LYS A 136 -2.43 -19.84 -11.23
N ASP A 137 -3.21 -20.78 -10.68
CA ASP A 137 -4.40 -21.33 -11.33
C ASP A 137 -5.44 -20.24 -11.63
N ALA A 138 -5.85 -19.47 -10.61
CA ALA A 138 -6.83 -18.40 -10.77
C ALA A 138 -6.41 -17.31 -11.77
N LEU A 139 -5.11 -17.02 -11.88
CA LEU A 139 -4.57 -16.08 -12.85
C LEU A 139 -4.51 -16.65 -14.27
N SER A 140 -4.34 -17.97 -14.42
CA SER A 140 -4.29 -18.63 -15.73
C SER A 140 -5.59 -18.46 -16.52
N ASP A 141 -6.74 -18.51 -15.82
CA ASP A 141 -8.07 -18.17 -16.38
C ASP A 141 -8.18 -16.74 -16.93
N LYS A 142 -7.27 -15.84 -16.55
CA LYS A 142 -7.27 -14.41 -16.90
C LYS A 142 -6.24 -14.03 -17.97
N LEU A 143 -5.53 -15.00 -18.55
CA LEU A 143 -4.52 -14.75 -19.59
C LEU A 143 -5.15 -14.56 -20.98
N TYR A 144 -4.75 -13.48 -21.66
CA TYR A 144 -5.11 -13.23 -23.06
C TYR A 144 -4.00 -12.48 -23.81
N SER A 145 -4.04 -12.54 -25.14
CA SER A 145 -3.20 -11.69 -26.00
C SER A 145 -3.87 -10.35 -26.26
N SER A 146 -3.11 -9.25 -26.29
CA SER A 146 -3.69 -7.91 -26.50
C SER A 146 -4.40 -7.72 -27.84
N SER A 147 -4.06 -8.52 -28.86
CA SER A 147 -4.74 -8.50 -30.17
C SER A 147 -6.13 -9.11 -30.13
N ASN A 148 -6.35 -10.08 -29.24
CA ASN A 148 -7.55 -10.93 -29.23
C ASN A 148 -8.45 -10.67 -28.02
N TYR A 149 -8.02 -9.81 -27.08
CA TYR A 149 -8.83 -9.45 -25.93
C TYR A 149 -9.91 -8.42 -26.29
N SER A 150 -11.14 -8.70 -25.88
CA SER A 150 -12.25 -7.76 -25.90
C SER A 150 -12.94 -7.76 -24.54
N LEU A 151 -13.46 -6.60 -24.15
CA LEU A 151 -14.36 -6.47 -23.02
C LEU A 151 -15.61 -5.80 -23.54
N ASN A 152 -16.78 -6.34 -23.17
CA ASN A 152 -18.07 -5.77 -23.54
C ASN A 152 -18.22 -5.56 -25.07
N GLY A 153 -17.78 -6.54 -25.87
CA GLY A 153 -17.82 -6.51 -27.33
C GLY A 153 -16.77 -5.61 -28.02
N ILE A 154 -16.00 -4.80 -27.29
CA ILE A 154 -15.01 -3.89 -27.87
C ILE A 154 -13.59 -4.42 -27.67
N GLN A 155 -12.87 -4.65 -28.78
CA GLN A 155 -11.46 -5.10 -28.77
C GLN A 155 -10.53 -4.05 -28.13
N TYR A 156 -9.52 -4.52 -27.42
CA TYR A 156 -8.57 -3.71 -26.63
C TYR A 156 -7.86 -2.61 -27.43
N ASN A 157 -7.49 -2.91 -28.68
CA ASN A 157 -6.86 -1.97 -29.63
C ASN A 157 -7.69 -0.70 -29.93
N TYR A 158 -9.02 -0.74 -29.77
CA TYR A 158 -9.90 0.42 -29.97
C TYR A 158 -10.17 1.24 -28.70
N TRP A 159 -9.63 0.85 -27.54
CA TRP A 159 -9.92 1.51 -26.28
C TRP A 159 -9.26 2.89 -26.19
N ARG A 160 -10.03 3.89 -25.75
CA ARG A 160 -9.53 5.26 -25.54
C ARG A 160 -9.04 5.41 -24.11
N LEU A 161 -7.73 5.29 -23.92
CA LEU A 161 -7.09 5.34 -22.61
C LEU A 161 -6.86 6.80 -22.17
N SER A 162 -7.32 7.14 -20.97
CA SER A 162 -6.96 8.38 -20.27
C SER A 162 -5.89 8.08 -19.24
N ALA A 163 -4.72 8.72 -19.35
CA ALA A 163 -3.62 8.54 -18.40
C ALA A 163 -3.99 9.00 -16.98
N ILE A 164 -3.52 8.26 -15.98
CA ILE A 164 -3.54 8.62 -14.57
C ILE A 164 -2.09 8.93 -14.17
N PRO A 165 -1.77 10.14 -13.68
CA PRO A 165 -0.42 10.48 -13.26
C PRO A 165 0.12 9.49 -12.23
N THR A 166 1.26 8.88 -12.53
CA THR A 166 1.95 7.96 -11.60
C THR A 166 2.85 8.79 -10.70
N ILE A 167 2.44 8.93 -9.44
CA ILE A 167 3.20 9.69 -8.43
C ILE A 167 4.43 8.87 -8.04
N ASN A 168 5.60 9.50 -8.07
CA ASN A 168 6.90 8.88 -7.78
C ASN A 168 7.28 7.73 -8.73
N TYR A 169 7.10 7.91 -10.05
CA TYR A 169 7.72 7.02 -11.04
C TYR A 169 9.24 6.94 -10.81
N SER A 170 9.75 5.73 -10.61
CA SER A 170 11.16 5.48 -10.36
C SER A 170 11.50 4.02 -10.62
N VAL A 171 12.38 3.79 -11.60
CA VAL A 171 12.99 2.48 -11.87
C VAL A 171 13.75 1.96 -10.65
N ARG A 172 14.35 2.86 -9.84
CA ARG A 172 15.07 2.49 -8.62
C ARG A 172 14.16 1.94 -7.53
N THR A 173 12.92 2.41 -7.41
CA THR A 173 11.97 1.92 -6.37
C THR A 173 10.95 0.93 -6.93
N SER A 174 11.21 0.33 -8.09
CA SER A 174 10.30 -0.54 -8.84
C SER A 174 8.94 0.08 -9.22
N ARG A 175 8.77 1.41 -9.08
CA ARG A 175 7.55 2.14 -9.48
C ARG A 175 7.63 2.52 -10.95
N VAL A 176 7.47 1.52 -11.81
CA VAL A 176 7.70 1.60 -13.26
C VAL A 176 6.42 1.54 -14.09
N GLN A 177 5.27 1.31 -13.44
CA GLN A 177 3.99 1.14 -14.07
C GLN A 177 3.46 2.44 -14.67
N LYS A 178 2.73 2.33 -15.79
CA LYS A 178 1.92 3.41 -16.34
C LYS A 178 0.45 3.10 -16.09
N MET A 179 -0.26 4.03 -15.46
CA MET A 179 -1.67 3.85 -15.08
C MET A 179 -2.63 4.58 -16.03
N PHE A 180 -3.76 3.95 -16.33
CA PHE A 180 -4.79 4.50 -17.20
C PHE A 180 -6.19 4.14 -16.69
N LYS A 181 -7.19 4.90 -17.14
CA LYS A 181 -8.61 4.55 -17.07
C LYS A 181 -9.28 4.66 -18.42
N THR A 182 -10.36 3.92 -18.62
CA THR A 182 -11.19 4.00 -19.82
C THR A 182 -12.66 3.72 -19.50
N ILE A 183 -13.55 4.13 -20.40
CA ILE A 183 -14.97 3.79 -20.43
C ILE A 183 -15.21 3.08 -21.75
N ILE A 184 -15.77 1.87 -21.68
CA ILE A 184 -15.97 0.96 -22.80
C ILE A 184 -17.47 0.88 -23.05
N ASP A 185 -17.90 1.59 -24.09
CA ASP A 185 -19.29 1.78 -24.49
C ASP A 185 -19.57 0.93 -25.75
N PRO A 186 -20.40 -0.12 -25.64
CA PRO A 186 -20.87 -0.88 -26.78
C PRO A 186 -21.97 -0.06 -27.45
N LYS A 187 -21.65 0.64 -28.54
CA LYS A 187 -22.59 1.55 -29.22
C LYS A 187 -23.92 0.87 -29.59
N LYS A 188 -24.93 0.95 -28.72
CA LYS A 188 -26.37 1.09 -29.02
C LYS A 188 -27.22 1.26 -27.74
N GLU A 189 -28.02 2.33 -27.75
CA GLU A 189 -29.29 2.52 -27.02
C GLU A 189 -29.33 2.56 -25.48
N ASN A 190 -28.45 1.90 -24.70
CA ASN A 190 -28.52 1.92 -23.23
C ASN A 190 -27.20 2.28 -22.52
N ALA A 191 -27.20 3.41 -21.80
CA ALA A 191 -26.06 3.84 -20.96
C ALA A 191 -25.78 2.91 -19.74
N LYS A 192 -26.68 1.96 -19.45
CA LYS A 192 -26.50 0.96 -18.38
C LYS A 192 -25.45 -0.10 -18.71
N ASP A 193 -25.09 -0.25 -19.98
CA ASP A 193 -24.17 -1.29 -20.45
C ASP A 193 -22.71 -0.81 -20.49
N GLN A 194 -22.39 0.39 -19.99
CA GLN A 194 -21.01 0.92 -19.97
C GLN A 194 -20.12 0.21 -18.94
N VAL A 195 -19.02 -0.40 -19.40
CA VAL A 195 -18.00 -0.99 -18.52
C VAL A 195 -16.85 0.00 -18.34
N LYS A 196 -16.43 0.22 -17.08
CA LYS A 196 -15.32 1.11 -16.73
C LYS A 196 -14.12 0.29 -16.29
N ALA A 197 -12.94 0.57 -16.84
CA ALA A 197 -11.72 -0.20 -16.54
C ALA A 197 -10.56 0.68 -16.07
N PHE A 198 -9.81 0.17 -15.09
CA PHE A 198 -8.53 0.68 -14.61
C PHE A 198 -7.42 -0.23 -15.11
N ILE A 199 -6.29 0.33 -15.54
CA ILE A 199 -5.26 -0.41 -16.28
C ILE A 199 -3.87 -0.03 -15.73
N LYS A 200 -3.09 -1.03 -15.30
CA LYS A 200 -1.66 -0.91 -14.97
C LYS A 200 -0.86 -1.56 -16.11
N LYS A 201 0.09 -0.82 -16.72
CA LYS A 201 1.06 -1.34 -17.70
C LYS A 201 2.44 -1.43 -17.08
N ILE A 202 3.01 -2.62 -16.99
CA ILE A 202 4.26 -2.95 -16.30
C ILE A 202 5.30 -3.42 -17.34
N PRO A 203 6.54 -2.92 -17.34
CA PRO A 203 7.60 -3.44 -18.22
C PRO A 203 7.82 -4.95 -18.05
N VAL A 204 7.97 -5.67 -19.17
CA VAL A 204 8.07 -7.14 -19.19
C VAL A 204 9.30 -7.66 -18.45
N ASP A 205 10.42 -6.95 -18.50
CA ASP A 205 11.66 -7.26 -17.76
C ASP A 205 11.46 -7.21 -16.24
N ILE A 206 10.71 -6.23 -15.75
CA ILE A 206 10.38 -6.10 -14.32
C ILE A 206 9.40 -7.18 -13.89
N TRP A 207 8.40 -7.48 -14.73
CA TRP A 207 7.46 -8.58 -14.48
C TRP A 207 8.16 -9.93 -14.37
N VAL A 208 8.96 -10.32 -15.37
CA VAL A 208 9.67 -11.62 -15.41
C VAL A 208 10.63 -11.75 -14.23
N LYS A 209 11.34 -10.67 -13.85
CA LYS A 209 12.21 -10.65 -12.67
C LYS A 209 11.44 -10.89 -11.36
N GLN A 210 10.26 -10.28 -11.22
CA GLN A 210 9.40 -10.50 -10.06
C GLN A 210 8.80 -11.91 -10.06
N PHE A 211 8.45 -12.45 -11.22
CA PHE A 211 7.87 -13.80 -11.33
C PHE A 211 8.87 -14.89 -10.91
N HIS A 212 10.13 -14.78 -11.35
CA HIS A 212 11.22 -15.62 -10.86
C HIS A 212 11.34 -15.60 -9.34
N SER A 213 11.34 -14.41 -8.74
CA SER A 213 11.45 -14.26 -7.28
C SER A 213 10.22 -14.86 -6.57
N MET A 214 9.02 -14.68 -7.10
CA MET A 214 7.80 -15.29 -6.56
C MET A 214 7.84 -16.83 -6.65
N ASN A 215 8.36 -17.41 -7.73
CA ASN A 215 8.55 -18.86 -7.84
C ASN A 215 9.67 -19.38 -6.92
N GLU A 216 10.81 -18.69 -6.79
CA GLU A 216 11.92 -19.05 -5.88
C GLU A 216 11.47 -19.15 -4.41
N TYR A 217 10.55 -18.28 -4.00
CA TYR A 217 10.09 -18.14 -2.62
C TYR A 217 8.65 -18.64 -2.39
N ASP A 218 8.10 -19.50 -3.25
CA ASP A 218 6.73 -20.08 -3.13
C ASP A 218 5.62 -19.04 -2.87
N GLY A 219 5.73 -17.85 -3.48
CA GLY A 219 4.82 -16.72 -3.31
C GLY A 219 5.01 -15.90 -2.01
N GLU A 220 5.91 -16.30 -1.13
CA GLU A 220 6.22 -15.63 0.15
C GLU A 220 7.29 -14.52 -0.02
N PHE A 221 7.17 -13.71 -1.08
CA PHE A 221 8.18 -12.72 -1.47
C PHE A 221 7.67 -11.28 -1.41
N LEU A 222 8.19 -10.53 -0.44
CA LEU A 222 7.92 -9.11 -0.24
C LEU A 222 9.13 -8.26 -0.65
N VAL A 223 8.87 -7.10 -1.25
CA VAL A 223 9.91 -6.12 -1.66
C VAL A 223 9.62 -4.73 -1.07
N GLY A 224 10.65 -3.90 -0.98
CA GLY A 224 10.49 -2.48 -0.59
C GLY A 224 9.66 -1.65 -1.58
N GLY A 225 9.75 -1.97 -2.88
CA GLY A 225 8.91 -1.40 -3.94
C GLY A 225 7.53 -2.06 -4.06
N GLU A 226 7.01 -2.10 -5.28
CA GLU A 226 5.74 -2.76 -5.64
C GLU A 226 6.00 -4.14 -6.27
N ASN A 227 5.27 -5.18 -5.86
CA ASN A 227 5.29 -6.52 -6.45
C ASN A 227 4.03 -6.71 -7.33
N PHE A 228 4.16 -6.49 -8.64
CA PHE A 228 3.06 -6.55 -9.60
C PHE A 228 2.59 -7.98 -9.86
N VAL A 229 3.47 -8.96 -9.71
CA VAL A 229 3.11 -10.38 -9.84
C VAL A 229 2.22 -10.80 -8.69
N MET A 230 2.59 -10.45 -7.45
CA MET A 230 1.74 -10.68 -6.28
C MET A 230 0.41 -9.93 -6.39
N GLU A 231 0.42 -8.68 -6.87
CA GLU A 231 -0.81 -7.93 -7.11
C GLU A 231 -1.76 -8.66 -8.06
N ALA A 232 -1.25 -9.12 -9.21
CA ALA A 232 -2.05 -9.81 -10.22
C ALA A 232 -2.57 -11.17 -9.73
N VAL A 233 -1.70 -12.00 -9.15
CA VAL A 233 -2.02 -13.35 -8.68
C VAL A 233 -3.04 -13.31 -7.54
N THR A 234 -2.84 -12.42 -6.57
CA THR A 234 -3.78 -12.22 -5.46
C THR A 234 -5.11 -11.66 -5.95
N SER A 235 -5.10 -10.70 -6.88
CA SER A 235 -6.32 -10.14 -7.45
C SER A 235 -7.14 -11.18 -8.23
N ALA A 236 -6.47 -12.10 -8.94
CA ALA A 236 -7.13 -13.18 -9.65
C ALA A 236 -7.78 -14.19 -8.68
N PHE A 237 -7.03 -14.61 -7.65
CA PHE A 237 -7.53 -15.48 -6.58
C PHE A 237 -8.76 -14.89 -5.88
N LEU A 238 -8.68 -13.65 -5.40
CA LEU A 238 -9.81 -12.98 -4.73
C LEU A 238 -10.98 -12.76 -5.69
N THR A 239 -10.73 -12.48 -6.98
CA THR A 239 -11.81 -12.40 -7.99
C THR A 239 -12.52 -13.74 -8.23
N LYS A 240 -11.80 -14.88 -8.13
CA LYS A 240 -12.33 -16.24 -8.37
C LYS A 240 -13.04 -16.83 -7.15
N TYR A 241 -12.44 -16.71 -5.96
CA TYR A 241 -12.89 -17.41 -4.75
C TYR A 241 -13.52 -16.51 -3.68
N HIS A 242 -13.17 -15.22 -3.62
CA HIS A 242 -13.63 -14.29 -2.57
C HIS A 242 -14.17 -12.97 -3.15
N PRO A 243 -15.20 -13.03 -4.03
CA PRO A 243 -15.68 -11.87 -4.76
C PRO A 243 -16.26 -10.80 -3.82
N GLY A 244 -15.85 -9.55 -4.03
CA GLY A 244 -16.29 -8.40 -3.23
C GLY A 244 -15.23 -7.85 -2.28
N ILE A 245 -14.14 -8.59 -2.01
CA ILE A 245 -13.01 -8.05 -1.23
C ILE A 245 -12.26 -6.98 -2.04
N THR A 246 -12.04 -7.20 -3.34
CA THR A 246 -11.26 -6.30 -4.22
C THR A 246 -12.05 -5.85 -5.44
N ALA A 247 -11.59 -4.78 -6.10
CA ALA A 247 -11.96 -4.54 -7.49
C ALA A 247 -11.59 -5.77 -8.36
N LYS A 248 -12.47 -6.19 -9.27
CA LYS A 248 -12.29 -7.42 -10.04
C LYS A 248 -11.14 -7.31 -11.04
N LEU A 249 -10.28 -8.32 -11.12
CA LEU A 249 -9.34 -8.47 -12.23
C LEU A 249 -10.07 -9.07 -13.44
N TYR A 250 -10.18 -8.29 -14.52
CA TYR A 250 -10.80 -8.73 -15.77
C TYR A 250 -9.83 -9.55 -16.62
N ALA A 251 -8.56 -9.12 -16.74
CA ALA A 251 -7.56 -9.78 -17.57
C ALA A 251 -6.12 -9.39 -17.22
N LEU A 252 -5.19 -10.26 -17.60
CA LEU A 252 -3.77 -10.00 -17.75
C LEU A 252 -3.40 -10.22 -19.23
N LEU A 253 -2.76 -9.22 -19.85
CA LEU A 253 -2.31 -9.26 -21.24
C LEU A 253 -0.81 -9.10 -21.38
N TYR A 254 -0.23 -9.66 -22.45
CA TYR A 254 1.00 -9.14 -23.03
C TYR A 254 0.66 -8.10 -24.11
N GLU A 255 1.30 -6.92 -24.06
CA GLU A 255 1.21 -5.86 -25.07
C GLU A 255 2.60 -5.55 -25.64
N PRO A 256 2.90 -5.89 -26.92
CA PRO A 256 4.14 -5.49 -27.57
C PRO A 256 4.19 -3.98 -27.84
N TYR A 257 5.38 -3.38 -27.84
CA TYR A 257 5.54 -1.96 -28.22
C TYR A 257 5.18 -1.74 -29.70
N ARG A 258 4.77 -0.51 -30.06
CA ARG A 258 4.23 -0.18 -31.40
C ARG A 258 5.07 -0.63 -32.59
N LYS A 259 6.40 -0.71 -32.45
CA LYS A 259 7.33 -1.22 -33.48
C LYS A 259 7.10 -2.71 -33.84
N TYR A 260 6.41 -3.47 -32.99
CA TYR A 260 6.33 -4.93 -33.05
C TYR A 260 4.88 -5.49 -33.15
N ILE A 261 3.85 -4.63 -33.22
CA ILE A 261 2.44 -5.04 -33.02
C ILE A 261 1.96 -6.15 -33.96
N GLN A 262 2.33 -6.10 -35.25
CA GLN A 262 1.82 -7.04 -36.27
C GLN A 262 2.53 -8.41 -36.27
N GLU A 263 3.78 -8.49 -35.81
CA GLU A 263 4.57 -9.73 -35.82
C GLU A 263 4.64 -10.42 -34.45
N ASP A 264 4.46 -9.69 -33.35
CA ASP A 264 4.71 -10.20 -31.99
C ASP A 264 3.47 -10.42 -31.11
N SER A 265 2.26 -10.34 -31.66
CA SER A 265 1.04 -10.69 -30.92
C SER A 265 0.85 -12.22 -30.93
N PRO A 266 1.13 -12.94 -29.82
CA PRO A 266 0.97 -14.39 -29.77
C PRO A 266 -0.52 -14.79 -29.84
N PRO A 267 -0.88 -15.93 -30.44
CA PRO A 267 -2.22 -16.50 -30.26
C PRO A 267 -2.42 -16.96 -28.81
N LYS A 268 -3.67 -17.04 -28.34
CA LYS A 268 -3.96 -17.48 -26.95
C LYS A 268 -3.47 -18.91 -26.68
N SER A 269 -3.39 -19.77 -27.70
CA SER A 269 -2.85 -21.12 -27.60
C SER A 269 -1.33 -21.20 -27.32
N SER A 270 -0.61 -20.08 -27.33
CA SER A 270 0.83 -20.06 -27.00
C SER A 270 1.14 -20.04 -25.51
N PHE A 271 0.13 -19.91 -24.64
CA PHE A 271 0.31 -19.90 -23.18
C PHE A 271 -0.98 -20.39 -22.50
N GLU A 272 -0.96 -21.61 -21.99
CA GLU A 272 -2.11 -22.22 -21.31
C GLU A 272 -2.21 -21.79 -19.84
N ASN A 273 -1.08 -21.44 -19.25
CA ASN A 273 -0.95 -21.10 -17.83
C ASN A 273 0.07 -19.97 -17.62
N ILE A 274 0.17 -19.48 -16.39
CA ILE A 274 1.06 -18.36 -16.07
C ILE A 274 2.55 -18.71 -16.19
N ASP A 275 2.96 -19.96 -15.99
CA ASP A 275 4.36 -20.35 -16.13
C ASP A 275 4.80 -20.30 -17.62
N SER A 276 4.06 -20.95 -18.51
CA SER A 276 4.26 -20.87 -19.99
C SER A 276 4.11 -19.45 -20.54
N PHE A 277 3.25 -18.62 -19.96
CA PHE A 277 3.19 -17.19 -20.28
C PHE A 277 4.49 -16.46 -19.94
N ASN A 278 5.14 -16.77 -18.82
CA ASN A 278 6.42 -16.16 -18.46
C ASN A 278 7.59 -16.71 -19.29
N GLU A 279 7.61 -18.00 -19.62
CA GLU A 279 8.57 -18.58 -20.58
C GLU A 279 8.53 -17.83 -21.93
N MET A 280 7.32 -17.61 -22.46
CA MET A 280 7.13 -16.80 -23.67
C MET A 280 7.67 -15.36 -23.49
N LEU A 281 7.43 -14.71 -22.34
CA LEU A 281 7.96 -13.37 -22.08
C LEU A 281 9.48 -13.35 -22.01
N GLU A 282 10.12 -14.37 -21.43
CA GLU A 282 11.57 -14.51 -21.44
C GLU A 282 12.14 -14.65 -22.85
N GLU A 283 11.50 -15.44 -23.71
CA GLU A 283 11.91 -15.54 -25.12
C GLU A 283 11.82 -14.18 -25.82
N LYS A 284 10.79 -13.37 -25.54
CA LYS A 284 10.72 -12.00 -26.06
C LYS A 284 11.89 -11.15 -25.54
N ILE A 285 12.23 -11.21 -24.24
CA ILE A 285 13.39 -10.49 -23.66
C ILE A 285 14.70 -10.94 -24.32
N LYS A 286 14.95 -12.26 -24.43
CA LYS A 286 16.15 -12.84 -25.05
C LYS A 286 16.32 -12.38 -26.50
N ASN A 287 15.22 -12.19 -27.22
CA ASN A 287 15.17 -11.64 -28.57
C ASN A 287 15.16 -10.09 -28.65
N ASN A 288 15.48 -9.39 -27.56
CA ASN A 288 15.47 -7.92 -27.45
C ASN A 288 14.11 -7.24 -27.74
N LYS A 289 13.00 -8.00 -27.64
CA LYS A 289 11.65 -7.50 -27.89
C LYS A 289 11.09 -6.86 -26.63
N LYS A 290 10.60 -5.61 -26.76
CA LYS A 290 10.07 -4.81 -25.64
C LYS A 290 8.55 -4.76 -25.67
N GLY A 291 7.94 -4.85 -24.49
CA GLY A 291 6.50 -4.83 -24.29
C GLY A 291 6.13 -4.47 -22.85
N ASN A 292 4.84 -4.51 -22.56
CA ASN A 292 4.29 -4.42 -21.21
C ASN A 292 3.49 -5.70 -20.89
N VAL A 293 3.51 -6.14 -19.64
CA VAL A 293 2.39 -6.87 -19.06
C VAL A 293 1.33 -5.86 -18.64
N VAL A 294 0.07 -6.12 -18.97
CA VAL A 294 -1.05 -5.21 -18.76
C VAL A 294 -2.09 -5.86 -17.88
N LEU A 295 -2.28 -5.32 -16.68
CA LEU A 295 -3.32 -5.73 -15.75
C LEU A 295 -4.56 -4.84 -15.97
N ILE A 296 -5.72 -5.46 -16.18
CA ILE A 296 -7.00 -4.79 -16.44
C ILE A 296 -7.96 -5.12 -15.31
N TYR A 297 -8.38 -4.08 -14.59
CA TYR A 297 -9.27 -4.13 -13.45
C TYR A 297 -10.60 -3.42 -13.74
N GLU A 298 -11.62 -3.76 -12.97
CA GLU A 298 -12.81 -2.92 -12.74
C GLU A 298 -12.41 -1.54 -12.20
N LEU A 299 -12.88 -0.45 -12.83
CA LEU A 299 -12.75 0.89 -12.25
C LEU A 299 -13.87 1.12 -11.21
N PHE A 300 -13.60 0.69 -9.99
CA PHE A 300 -14.54 0.74 -8.87
C PHE A 300 -14.40 2.03 -8.04
N GLY A 301 -15.48 2.83 -7.97
CA GLY A 301 -15.62 3.92 -7.01
C GLY A 301 -14.56 5.04 -7.06
N GLU A 302 -14.31 5.66 -5.89
CA GLU A 302 -13.18 6.53 -5.62
C GLU A 302 -12.43 6.06 -4.36
N SER A 303 -11.19 6.52 -4.12
CA SER A 303 -10.50 6.21 -2.86
C SER A 303 -11.23 6.80 -1.65
N LEU A 304 -11.26 6.06 -0.55
CA LEU A 304 -11.85 6.44 0.72
C LEU A 304 -11.25 7.74 1.25
N PHE A 305 -9.94 7.95 1.06
CA PHE A 305 -9.25 9.23 1.27
C PHE A 305 -9.97 10.39 0.58
N THR A 306 -10.16 10.29 -0.74
CA THR A 306 -10.79 11.34 -1.54
C THR A 306 -12.24 11.56 -1.11
N ASN A 307 -12.99 10.49 -0.85
CA ASN A 307 -14.38 10.58 -0.40
C ASN A 307 -14.52 11.29 0.95
N LEU A 308 -13.65 10.97 1.91
CA LEU A 308 -13.65 11.59 3.24
C LEU A 308 -13.17 13.05 3.17
N VAL A 309 -12.11 13.35 2.43
CA VAL A 309 -11.65 14.74 2.21
C VAL A 309 -12.72 15.60 1.53
N LYS A 310 -13.44 15.07 0.52
CA LYS A 310 -14.61 15.73 -0.08
C LYS A 310 -15.74 15.93 0.94
N SER A 311 -16.01 14.93 1.79
CA SER A 311 -17.05 14.98 2.81
C SER A 311 -16.78 16.05 3.87
N ARG A 312 -15.51 16.31 4.23
CA ARG A 312 -15.10 17.36 5.19
C ARG A 312 -15.42 18.79 4.73
N ARG A 313 -15.50 19.02 3.41
CA ARG A 313 -15.76 20.35 2.81
C ARG A 313 -17.24 20.71 2.70
N LYS A 314 -18.15 19.77 3.01
CA LYS A 314 -19.59 20.03 3.00
C LYS A 314 -20.04 20.56 4.38
N PRO A 315 -21.09 21.41 4.46
CA PRO A 315 -21.67 21.83 5.74
C PRO A 315 -22.00 20.64 6.64
N ILE A 316 -21.99 20.84 7.96
CA ILE A 316 -22.08 19.77 8.96
C ILE A 316 -23.33 18.90 8.72
N LEU A 317 -23.12 17.76 8.07
CA LEU A 317 -24.15 16.75 7.86
C LEU A 317 -24.50 16.13 9.21
N LYS A 318 -25.79 16.15 9.58
CA LYS A 318 -26.34 15.47 10.77
C LYS A 318 -25.91 13.99 10.89
N ASN A 319 -25.49 13.38 9.78
CA ASN A 319 -25.10 11.97 9.69
C ASN A 319 -23.57 11.71 9.58
N ARG A 320 -22.70 12.70 9.87
CA ARG A 320 -21.23 12.54 9.73
C ARG A 320 -20.66 11.41 10.60
N TYR A 321 -21.12 11.29 11.85
CA TYR A 321 -20.62 10.27 12.78
C TYR A 321 -21.09 8.86 12.41
N ALA A 322 -22.35 8.63 12.04
CA ALA A 322 -22.78 7.29 11.65
C ALA A 322 -22.14 6.85 10.31
N LYS A 323 -21.88 7.77 9.37
CA LYS A 323 -21.04 7.47 8.20
C LYS A 323 -19.64 6.99 8.61
N LYS A 324 -18.99 7.65 9.58
CA LYS A 324 -17.70 7.17 10.14
C LYS A 324 -17.83 5.79 10.80
N LYS A 325 -18.87 5.56 11.62
CA LYS A 325 -19.13 4.23 12.24
C LYS A 325 -19.24 3.13 11.17
N LYS A 326 -20.05 3.35 10.13
CA LYS A 326 -20.24 2.41 9.01
C LYS A 326 -18.91 2.11 8.30
N ILE A 327 -18.14 3.15 7.93
CA ILE A 327 -16.86 2.98 7.23
C ILE A 327 -15.86 2.21 8.09
N ILE A 328 -15.78 2.47 9.40
CA ILE A 328 -14.93 1.72 10.33
C ILE A 328 -15.32 0.23 10.35
N TYR A 329 -16.62 -0.08 10.42
CA TYR A 329 -17.13 -1.45 10.39
C TYR A 329 -16.87 -2.17 9.06
N ASP A 330 -17.16 -1.52 7.94
CA ASP A 330 -16.94 -2.11 6.62
C ASP A 330 -15.43 -2.32 6.36
N SER A 331 -14.56 -1.44 6.88
CA SER A 331 -13.10 -1.61 6.80
C SER A 331 -12.60 -2.78 7.66
N LEU A 332 -13.21 -3.01 8.83
CA LEU A 332 -12.96 -4.23 9.63
C LEU A 332 -13.34 -5.48 8.83
N ASN A 333 -14.54 -5.50 8.27
CA ASN A 333 -15.04 -6.67 7.53
C ASN A 333 -14.22 -6.95 6.27
N LEU A 334 -13.68 -5.92 5.60
CA LEU A 334 -12.73 -6.10 4.51
C LEU A 334 -11.43 -6.76 4.97
N LEU A 335 -10.87 -6.38 6.12
CA LEU A 335 -9.66 -7.02 6.64
C LEU A 335 -9.93 -8.45 7.10
N ILE A 336 -11.07 -8.70 7.78
CA ILE A 336 -11.52 -10.04 8.16
C ILE A 336 -11.63 -10.92 6.92
N GLY A 337 -12.36 -10.48 5.89
CA GLY A 337 -12.49 -11.25 4.64
C GLY A 337 -11.15 -11.54 3.96
N LEU A 338 -10.22 -10.57 3.95
CA LEU A 338 -8.88 -10.78 3.40
C LEU A 338 -8.08 -11.80 4.23
N HIS A 339 -8.19 -11.76 5.56
CA HIS A 339 -7.49 -12.70 6.45
C HIS A 339 -8.12 -14.10 6.41
N ASP A 340 -9.45 -14.21 6.29
CA ASP A 340 -10.16 -15.47 6.04
C ASP A 340 -9.83 -16.07 4.67
N ALA A 341 -9.46 -15.25 3.70
CA ALA A 341 -8.89 -15.67 2.42
C ALA A 341 -7.39 -16.06 2.51
N GLY A 342 -6.78 -15.95 3.70
CA GLY A 342 -5.38 -16.32 3.97
C GLY A 342 -4.35 -15.29 3.51
N LEU A 343 -4.72 -14.01 3.41
CA LEU A 343 -3.88 -12.94 2.87
C LEU A 343 -3.80 -11.74 3.81
N THR A 344 -2.66 -11.06 3.78
CA THR A 344 -2.51 -9.70 4.35
C THR A 344 -2.46 -8.65 3.23
N HIS A 345 -2.63 -7.37 3.59
CA HIS A 345 -2.49 -6.25 2.66
C HIS A 345 -1.13 -5.56 2.77
N LEU A 346 -0.67 -5.31 4.00
CA LEU A 346 0.58 -4.61 4.34
C LEU A 346 0.74 -3.19 3.74
N ASP A 347 -0.36 -2.56 3.31
CA ASP A 347 -0.49 -1.11 3.07
C ASP A 347 -1.96 -0.68 3.26
N PHE A 348 -2.57 -1.09 4.38
CA PHE A 348 -4.00 -0.91 4.65
C PHE A 348 -4.34 0.55 5.00
N THR A 349 -4.57 1.37 3.97
CA THR A 349 -4.69 2.83 4.09
C THR A 349 -5.92 3.40 3.36
N PRO A 350 -6.41 4.62 3.71
CA PRO A 350 -7.56 5.26 3.04
C PRO A 350 -7.43 5.42 1.52
N GLU A 351 -6.21 5.43 0.99
CA GLU A 351 -5.97 5.53 -0.45
C GLU A 351 -6.14 4.18 -1.17
N ASN A 352 -5.91 3.07 -0.47
CA ASN A 352 -5.98 1.70 -0.99
C ASN A 352 -7.32 1.01 -0.69
N ILE A 353 -8.22 1.71 0.00
CA ILE A 353 -9.63 1.35 0.14
C ILE A 353 -10.43 2.21 -0.84
N LEU A 354 -11.21 1.57 -1.70
CA LEU A 354 -12.14 2.20 -2.63
C LEU A 354 -13.55 2.20 -2.03
N ILE A 355 -14.34 3.22 -2.33
CA ILE A 355 -15.74 3.37 -1.93
C ILE A 355 -16.62 3.69 -3.14
N SER A 356 -17.70 2.92 -3.33
CA SER A 356 -18.70 3.16 -4.38
C SER A 356 -19.71 4.25 -3.99
N GLU A 357 -20.51 4.69 -4.95
CA GLU A 357 -21.64 5.60 -4.71
C GLU A 357 -22.66 5.02 -3.71
N ASN A 358 -22.76 3.69 -3.63
CA ASN A 358 -23.62 2.96 -2.70
C ASN A 358 -22.97 2.77 -1.30
N ASN A 359 -21.77 3.30 -1.05
CA ASN A 359 -20.97 3.08 0.15
C ASN A 359 -20.60 1.60 0.40
N GLU A 360 -20.40 0.83 -0.68
CA GLU A 360 -19.69 -0.46 -0.66
C GLU A 360 -18.19 -0.16 -0.66
N LEU A 361 -17.42 -0.83 0.21
CA LEU A 361 -15.96 -0.72 0.24
C LEU A 361 -15.32 -1.92 -0.47
N ARG A 362 -14.19 -1.70 -1.15
CA ARG A 362 -13.31 -2.76 -1.69
C ARG A 362 -11.85 -2.35 -1.58
N LEU A 363 -10.95 -3.31 -1.51
CA LEU A 363 -9.50 -3.10 -1.51
C LEU A 363 -8.94 -2.96 -2.94
N CYS A 364 -7.81 -2.26 -3.06
CA CYS A 364 -6.97 -2.19 -4.25
C CYS A 364 -5.49 -2.07 -3.89
N ASP A 365 -4.61 -2.26 -4.87
CA ASP A 365 -3.15 -2.23 -4.71
C ASP A 365 -2.57 -3.30 -3.75
N LEU A 366 -2.73 -4.55 -4.15
CA LEU A 366 -2.23 -5.74 -3.45
C LEU A 366 -0.72 -5.97 -3.66
N ALA A 367 0.03 -4.97 -4.13
CA ALA A 367 1.45 -5.08 -4.46
C ALA A 367 2.36 -5.28 -3.23
N LYS A 368 1.79 -5.24 -2.02
CA LYS A 368 2.41 -5.52 -0.72
C LYS A 368 1.84 -6.76 -0.01
N SER A 369 0.80 -7.39 -0.56
CA SER A 369 0.16 -8.55 0.06
C SER A 369 1.12 -9.72 0.24
N THR A 370 0.91 -10.52 1.29
CA THR A 370 1.62 -11.77 1.53
C THR A 370 0.65 -12.85 2.01
N PRO A 371 0.96 -14.15 1.85
CA PRO A 371 0.24 -15.22 2.54
C PRO A 371 0.25 -15.01 4.06
N ILE A 372 -0.83 -15.42 4.73
CA ILE A 372 -0.88 -15.51 6.21
C ILE A 372 -0.24 -16.79 6.70
N TYR A 373 -0.39 -17.88 5.96
CA TYR A 373 0.02 -19.21 6.39
C TYR A 373 1.22 -19.69 5.59
N THR A 374 2.17 -20.32 6.27
CA THR A 374 3.39 -20.89 5.71
C THR A 374 3.67 -22.27 6.32
N ARG A 375 4.46 -23.09 5.63
CA ARG A 375 5.11 -24.29 6.18
C ARG A 375 6.64 -24.15 6.24
N LYS A 376 7.16 -22.93 6.06
CA LYS A 376 8.58 -22.61 5.88
C LYS A 376 8.96 -21.31 6.59
N LEU A 377 9.00 -21.32 7.92
CA LEU A 377 9.53 -20.19 8.69
C LEU A 377 11.05 -20.07 8.47
N ARG A 378 11.47 -19.12 7.63
CA ARG A 378 12.87 -18.94 7.20
C ARG A 378 13.88 -18.80 8.34
N HIS A 379 13.46 -18.33 9.52
CA HIS A 379 14.33 -18.17 10.68
C HIS A 379 14.42 -19.39 11.60
N VAL A 380 13.65 -20.47 11.31
CA VAL A 380 13.61 -21.73 12.07
C VAL A 380 14.23 -22.84 11.22
N GLN A 381 15.04 -23.71 11.82
CA GLN A 381 15.68 -24.82 11.08
C GLN A 381 14.67 -25.89 10.63
N GLU A 382 13.67 -26.20 11.45
CA GLU A 382 12.58 -27.14 11.14
C GLU A 382 11.24 -26.52 11.51
N THR A 383 10.38 -26.29 10.52
CA THR A 383 8.98 -25.87 10.75
C THR A 383 8.12 -27.13 10.87
N LYS A 384 7.43 -27.32 12.00
CA LYS A 384 6.47 -28.42 12.17
C LYS A 384 5.08 -27.95 11.75
N GLY A 385 4.56 -28.50 10.65
CA GLY A 385 3.21 -28.21 10.19
C GLY A 385 3.01 -26.77 9.68
N LEU A 386 1.78 -26.28 9.81
CA LEU A 386 1.38 -24.93 9.40
C LEU A 386 1.74 -23.90 10.49
N CYS A 387 2.19 -22.73 10.07
CA CYS A 387 2.56 -21.60 10.92
C CYS A 387 2.06 -20.28 10.33
N LEU A 388 1.99 -19.23 11.14
CA LEU A 388 1.78 -17.85 10.65
C LEU A 388 3.05 -17.34 9.97
N PHE A 389 2.92 -16.69 8.83
CA PHE A 389 4.03 -16.16 8.05
C PHE A 389 4.69 -14.95 8.74
N GLU A 390 6.01 -14.93 8.71
CA GLU A 390 6.81 -13.83 9.22
C GLU A 390 7.78 -13.31 8.14
N SER A 391 7.78 -12.00 7.93
CA SER A 391 8.60 -11.34 6.92
C SER A 391 9.81 -10.67 7.55
N CYS A 392 10.93 -10.67 6.83
CA CYS A 392 12.14 -9.90 7.18
C CYS A 392 12.33 -8.62 6.34
N VAL A 393 11.31 -8.25 5.56
CA VAL A 393 11.26 -7.01 4.77
C VAL A 393 10.25 -6.07 5.43
N PRO A 394 10.69 -5.20 6.37
CA PRO A 394 9.82 -4.42 7.25
C PRO A 394 9.22 -3.19 6.58
N THR A 395 9.58 -2.87 5.32
CA THR A 395 9.06 -1.70 4.60
C THR A 395 7.64 -1.94 4.10
N VAL A 396 6.71 -1.88 5.04
CA VAL A 396 5.26 -2.07 4.89
C VAL A 396 4.52 -0.80 5.27
N GLY A 397 3.40 -0.52 4.60
CA GLY A 397 2.61 0.68 4.82
C GLY A 397 3.33 2.00 4.51
N LYS A 398 2.70 3.10 4.92
CA LYS A 398 3.25 4.46 4.91
C LYS A 398 3.77 4.81 6.31
N SER A 399 4.58 5.87 6.44
CA SER A 399 5.32 6.16 7.68
C SER A 399 4.50 6.21 8.98
N ALA A 400 3.25 6.71 8.92
CA ALA A 400 2.32 6.76 10.06
C ALA A 400 1.52 5.46 10.29
N TYR A 401 1.59 4.50 9.36
CA TYR A 401 0.93 3.19 9.40
C TYR A 401 1.92 2.04 9.67
N MET A 402 3.21 2.21 9.34
CA MET A 402 4.22 1.18 9.52
C MET A 402 4.39 0.87 11.03
N PRO A 403 4.25 -0.40 11.46
CA PRO A 403 4.31 -0.75 12.88
C PRO A 403 5.66 -0.44 13.56
N PRO A 404 5.70 -0.21 14.89
CA PRO A 404 6.94 0.08 15.62
C PRO A 404 7.99 -1.04 15.53
N GLU A 405 7.57 -2.30 15.50
CA GLU A 405 8.45 -3.45 15.29
C GLU A 405 9.09 -3.44 13.90
N CYS A 406 8.34 -3.02 12.87
CA CYS A 406 8.87 -2.82 11.53
C CYS A 406 9.90 -1.67 11.50
N TRP A 407 9.65 -0.57 12.21
CA TRP A 407 10.64 0.51 12.38
C TRP A 407 11.91 0.05 13.10
N LYS A 408 11.77 -0.79 14.15
CA LYS A 408 12.90 -1.37 14.89
C LYS A 408 13.76 -2.26 13.97
N ILE A 409 13.14 -3.13 13.17
CA ILE A 409 13.84 -3.95 12.16
C ILE A 409 14.49 -3.08 11.07
N TYR A 410 13.78 -2.09 10.52
CA TYR A 410 14.31 -1.18 9.49
C TYR A 410 15.56 -0.43 9.98
N LYS A 411 15.53 0.14 11.19
CA LYS A 411 16.69 0.83 11.79
C LYS A 411 17.86 -0.12 12.02
N ARG A 412 17.59 -1.32 12.56
CA ARG A 412 18.61 -2.38 12.73
C ARG A 412 19.27 -2.77 11.41
N HIS A 413 18.50 -2.93 10.34
CA HIS A 413 19.04 -3.27 9.02
C HIS A 413 19.86 -2.14 8.42
N ARG A 414 19.49 -0.87 8.64
CA ARG A 414 20.32 0.28 8.25
C ARG A 414 21.65 0.34 8.99
N ILE A 415 21.65 0.12 10.31
CA ILE A 415 22.88 0.09 11.13
C ILE A 415 23.82 -1.02 10.64
N LEU A 416 23.27 -2.20 10.32
CA LEU A 416 24.02 -3.36 9.82
C LEU A 416 24.28 -3.35 8.30
N ASN A 417 23.89 -2.29 7.58
CA ASN A 417 23.99 -2.16 6.11
C ASN A 417 23.38 -3.34 5.32
N ILE A 418 22.29 -3.93 5.83
CA ILE A 418 21.58 -5.06 5.21
C ILE A 418 20.68 -4.54 4.09
N LYS A 419 21.09 -4.72 2.83
CA LYS A 419 20.31 -4.32 1.64
C LYS A 419 19.34 -5.39 1.13
N ASN A 420 19.69 -6.67 1.29
CA ASN A 420 18.86 -7.80 0.92
C ASN A 420 18.70 -8.76 2.12
N PRO A 421 17.63 -8.61 2.93
CA PRO A 421 17.40 -9.47 4.09
C PRO A 421 17.26 -10.95 3.74
N LEU A 422 16.58 -11.27 2.64
CA LEU A 422 16.30 -12.65 2.23
C LEU A 422 17.59 -13.44 1.98
N GLN A 423 18.58 -12.80 1.36
CA GLN A 423 19.91 -13.40 1.15
C GLN A 423 20.79 -13.31 2.41
N HIS A 424 20.88 -12.13 3.04
CA HIS A 424 21.83 -11.88 4.12
C HIS A 424 21.53 -12.67 5.39
N LEU A 425 20.25 -12.78 5.78
CA LEU A 425 19.85 -13.42 7.04
C LEU A 425 20.00 -14.94 7.00
N ASN A 426 20.17 -15.55 5.83
CA ASN A 426 20.50 -16.98 5.70
C ASN A 426 21.85 -17.35 6.32
N ALA A 427 22.78 -16.39 6.45
CA ALA A 427 24.07 -16.61 7.09
C ALA A 427 24.00 -16.62 8.64
N ILE A 428 22.90 -16.17 9.24
CA ILE A 428 22.74 -16.12 10.70
C ILE A 428 22.22 -17.48 11.18
N THR A 429 23.09 -18.27 11.80
CA THR A 429 22.77 -19.62 12.30
C THR A 429 22.10 -19.62 13.67
N VAL A 430 22.30 -18.58 14.49
CA VAL A 430 21.68 -18.43 15.81
C VAL A 430 20.24 -17.98 15.64
N GLN A 431 19.27 -18.86 15.95
CA GLN A 431 17.85 -18.62 15.70
C GLN A 431 17.31 -17.38 16.41
N ASP A 432 17.64 -17.18 17.70
CA ASP A 432 17.19 -16.01 18.47
C ASP A 432 17.70 -14.69 17.90
N GLU A 433 18.92 -14.67 17.37
CA GLU A 433 19.48 -13.48 16.71
C GLU A 433 18.79 -13.25 15.36
N ARG A 434 18.57 -14.33 14.59
CA ARG A 434 17.88 -14.27 13.30
C ARG A 434 16.43 -13.80 13.45
N LYS A 435 15.69 -14.26 14.47
CA LYS A 435 14.29 -13.91 14.74
C LYS A 435 14.07 -12.41 14.98
N LYS A 436 15.06 -11.70 15.53
CA LYS A 436 15.02 -10.22 15.71
C LYS A 436 14.90 -9.41 14.42
N HIS A 437 15.03 -10.07 13.26
CA HIS A 437 14.87 -9.47 11.94
C HIS A 437 13.51 -9.76 11.28
N TYR A 438 12.58 -10.45 11.96
CA TYR A 438 11.30 -10.88 11.42
C TYR A 438 10.12 -10.27 12.19
N PHE A 439 8.99 -10.06 11.51
CA PHE A 439 7.73 -9.62 12.10
C PHE A 439 6.54 -10.43 11.55
N ASN A 440 5.51 -10.62 12.37
CA ASN A 440 4.28 -11.29 11.96
C ASN A 440 3.42 -10.38 11.08
N VAL A 441 3.12 -10.82 9.86
CA VAL A 441 2.41 -10.00 8.87
C VAL A 441 0.96 -9.68 9.27
N THR A 442 0.28 -10.57 10.01
CA THR A 442 -1.12 -10.33 10.41
C THR A 442 -1.24 -9.34 11.54
N CYS A 443 -0.30 -9.35 12.48
CA CYS A 443 -0.24 -8.36 13.56
C CYS A 443 0.09 -6.96 12.98
N ALA A 444 0.95 -6.86 11.96
CA ALA A 444 1.20 -5.62 11.24
C ALA A 444 -0.06 -5.05 10.55
N ASP A 445 -0.83 -5.88 9.85
CA ASP A 445 -2.12 -5.48 9.25
C ASP A 445 -3.14 -4.97 10.28
N LYS A 446 -3.23 -5.67 11.43
CA LYS A 446 -4.12 -5.30 12.55
C LYS A 446 -3.73 -3.93 13.12
N TYR A 447 -2.43 -3.65 13.27
CA TYR A 447 -1.94 -2.31 13.64
C TYR A 447 -2.37 -1.24 12.62
N MET A 448 -2.18 -1.49 11.32
CA MET A 448 -2.59 -0.54 10.26
C MET A 448 -4.10 -0.23 10.29
N LEU A 449 -4.96 -1.22 10.57
CA LEU A 449 -6.39 -1.01 10.78
C LEU A 449 -6.68 -0.07 11.96
N GLY A 450 -5.94 -0.19 13.06
CA GLY A 450 -6.02 0.74 14.19
C GLY A 450 -5.69 2.19 13.78
N ILE A 451 -4.64 2.37 12.97
CA ILE A 451 -4.26 3.69 12.44
C ILE A 451 -5.33 4.22 11.48
N LEU A 452 -5.92 3.36 10.64
CA LEU A 452 -7.04 3.74 9.77
C LEU A 452 -8.24 4.23 10.58
N PHE A 453 -8.60 3.55 11.68
CA PHE A 453 -9.71 3.96 12.54
C PHE A 453 -9.43 5.31 13.23
N ILE A 454 -8.21 5.51 13.72
CA ILE A 454 -7.72 6.82 14.20
C ILE A 454 -7.90 7.87 13.09
N TRP A 455 -7.45 7.59 11.86
CA TRP A 455 -7.53 8.53 10.75
C TRP A 455 -8.97 8.91 10.35
N ILE A 456 -9.87 7.92 10.26
CA ILE A 456 -11.29 8.13 9.97
C ILE A 456 -11.94 8.95 11.10
N TRP A 457 -11.68 8.60 12.36
CA TRP A 457 -12.33 9.26 13.49
C TRP A 457 -11.82 10.67 13.72
N ASN A 458 -10.51 10.87 13.69
CA ASN A 458 -9.84 12.17 13.88
C ASN A 458 -9.93 13.09 12.64
N ASP A 459 -10.35 12.57 11.49
CA ASP A 459 -10.26 13.26 10.19
C ASP A 459 -8.80 13.59 9.76
N GLY A 460 -7.85 12.74 10.15
CA GLY A 460 -6.43 12.89 9.86
C GLY A 460 -5.56 12.11 10.84
N HIS A 461 -4.25 12.10 10.63
CA HIS A 461 -3.33 11.51 11.58
C HIS A 461 -3.20 12.35 12.87
N ILE A 462 -2.80 11.70 13.95
CA ILE A 462 -2.30 12.37 15.18
C ILE A 462 -0.77 12.57 15.07
N TRP A 463 -0.06 11.67 14.39
CA TRP A 463 1.40 11.69 14.16
C TRP A 463 1.74 11.47 12.68
N HIS A 464 2.87 11.99 12.23
CA HIS A 464 3.37 11.82 10.85
C HIS A 464 4.17 10.53 10.66
N CYS A 465 4.79 10.02 11.72
CA CYS A 465 5.58 8.80 11.66
C CYS A 465 5.40 7.95 12.93
N SER A 466 5.21 6.63 12.78
CA SER A 466 5.12 5.69 13.91
C SER A 466 6.49 5.30 14.47
N ASP A 467 7.39 6.28 14.61
CA ASP A 467 8.73 6.11 15.14
C ASP A 467 9.05 7.22 16.14
N ALA A 468 9.10 6.86 17.43
CA ALA A 468 9.35 7.74 18.57
C ALA A 468 10.71 8.46 18.52
N SER A 469 11.65 8.04 17.66
CA SER A 469 12.90 8.78 17.42
C SER A 469 12.77 9.93 16.40
N THR A 470 11.59 10.10 15.79
CA THR A 470 11.35 11.08 14.72
C THR A 470 10.06 11.89 14.86
N ASP A 471 9.12 11.46 15.70
CA ASP A 471 7.81 12.09 15.89
C ASP A 471 7.47 12.22 17.37
N GLU A 472 7.32 13.46 17.85
CA GLU A 472 7.05 13.77 19.26
C GLU A 472 5.69 13.23 19.73
N ASN A 473 4.65 13.31 18.89
CA ASN A 473 3.34 12.78 19.25
C ASN A 473 3.41 11.25 19.38
N PHE A 474 4.15 10.58 18.48
CA PHE A 474 4.36 9.14 18.61
C PHE A 474 5.25 8.77 19.80
N TYR A 475 6.25 9.59 20.14
CA TYR A 475 7.07 9.40 21.34
C TYR A 475 6.23 9.43 22.62
N GLN A 476 5.37 10.44 22.78
CA GLN A 476 4.45 10.53 23.93
C GLN A 476 3.47 9.34 23.95
N PHE A 477 3.00 8.90 22.78
CA PHE A 477 2.15 7.72 22.66
C PHE A 477 2.87 6.42 23.10
N GLU A 478 4.08 6.14 22.62
CA GLU A 478 4.86 4.95 23.02
C GLU A 478 5.24 5.01 24.52
N LYS A 479 5.59 6.18 25.05
CA LYS A 479 5.89 6.38 26.49
C LYS A 479 4.68 6.18 27.41
N CYS A 480 3.46 6.40 26.92
CA CYS A 480 2.21 6.22 27.68
C CYS A 480 1.51 4.87 27.40
N ASP A 481 2.25 3.77 27.22
CA ASP A 481 1.72 2.41 26.93
C ASP A 481 0.77 2.38 25.72
N MET A 482 1.10 3.18 24.68
CA MET A 482 0.23 3.39 23.51
C MET A 482 -1.19 3.84 23.87
N SER A 483 -1.38 4.55 24.99
CA SER A 483 -2.67 5.12 25.36
C SER A 483 -3.00 6.33 24.48
N LEU A 484 -4.23 6.38 23.96
CA LEU A 484 -4.72 7.55 23.23
C LEU A 484 -5.14 8.70 24.16
N ASP A 485 -5.34 8.43 25.45
CA ASP A 485 -5.80 9.42 26.43
C ASP A 485 -4.73 10.47 26.77
N VAL A 486 -3.47 10.25 26.35
CA VAL A 486 -2.39 11.27 26.39
C VAL A 486 -2.72 12.49 25.53
N PHE A 487 -3.55 12.33 24.48
CA PHE A 487 -3.93 13.42 23.59
C PHE A 487 -5.28 14.02 24.00
N GLN A 488 -5.30 15.29 24.38
CA GLN A 488 -6.53 16.01 24.78
C GLN A 488 -7.66 15.90 23.74
N LEU A 489 -7.33 15.84 22.44
CA LEU A 489 -8.29 15.68 21.34
C LEU A 489 -9.08 14.36 21.37
N THR A 490 -8.61 13.34 22.08
CA THR A 490 -9.27 12.03 22.18
C THR A 490 -10.25 11.95 23.36
N SER A 491 -10.25 12.95 24.26
CA SER A 491 -11.14 13.00 25.43
C SER A 491 -12.61 12.79 25.09
N THR A 492 -13.06 13.31 23.95
CA THR A 492 -14.44 13.23 23.45
C THR A 492 -14.73 12.01 22.56
N TRP A 493 -13.75 11.12 22.35
CA TRP A 493 -13.96 9.95 21.49
C TRP A 493 -14.82 8.88 22.18
N PRO A 494 -15.64 8.13 21.43
CA PRO A 494 -16.48 7.08 22.01
C PRO A 494 -15.65 6.01 22.72
N SER A 495 -16.08 5.59 23.91
CA SER A 495 -15.45 4.52 24.68
C SER A 495 -15.33 3.21 23.88
N GLY A 496 -16.36 2.84 23.11
CA GLY A 496 -16.31 1.67 22.22
C GLY A 496 -15.16 1.71 21.20
N LEU A 497 -14.88 2.89 20.61
CA LEU A 497 -13.75 3.06 19.71
C LEU A 497 -12.41 2.97 20.45
N LYS A 498 -12.29 3.58 21.64
CA LYS A 498 -11.08 3.46 22.47
C LYS A 498 -10.81 2.01 22.87
N ASN A 499 -11.85 1.25 23.23
CA ASN A 499 -11.74 -0.16 23.57
C ASN A 499 -11.24 -1.01 22.38
N ILE A 500 -11.84 -0.83 21.19
CA ILE A 500 -11.38 -1.49 19.96
C ILE A 500 -9.90 -1.18 19.68
N LEU A 501 -9.51 0.09 19.77
CA LEU A 501 -8.13 0.53 19.55
C LEU A 501 -7.17 -0.04 20.60
N ASN A 502 -7.59 -0.20 21.85
CA ASN A 502 -6.77 -0.80 22.90
C ASN A 502 -6.58 -2.32 22.70
N VAL A 503 -7.59 -3.02 22.15
CA VAL A 503 -7.49 -4.44 21.80
C VAL A 503 -6.54 -4.67 20.64
N ILE A 504 -6.61 -3.82 19.61
CA ILE A 504 -5.69 -3.86 18.45
C ILE A 504 -4.22 -3.73 18.87
N LYS A 505 -3.93 -2.96 19.93
CA LYS A 505 -2.56 -2.74 20.44
C LYS A 505 -2.04 -3.87 21.34
N LYS A 506 -2.91 -4.51 22.13
CA LYS A 506 -2.50 -5.36 23.26
C LYS A 506 -2.30 -6.84 22.94
N TYR A 507 -2.78 -7.33 21.80
CA TYR A 507 -2.81 -8.77 21.53
C TYR A 507 -1.94 -9.19 20.35
N THR A 508 -1.14 -10.23 20.57
CA THR A 508 -0.56 -11.03 19.50
C THR A 508 -1.64 -11.95 18.90
N CYS A 509 -2.23 -11.44 17.84
CA CYS A 509 -2.75 -12.18 16.68
C CYS A 509 -4.02 -13.08 16.77
N ILE A 510 -4.37 -13.81 17.85
CA ILE A 510 -5.52 -14.78 17.77
C ILE A 510 -6.89 -14.21 18.19
N TYR A 511 -7.10 -13.77 19.45
CA TYR A 511 -8.43 -13.41 19.97
C TYR A 511 -9.04 -12.08 19.46
N ILE A 512 -8.33 -11.39 18.58
CA ILE A 512 -8.65 -10.01 18.17
C ILE A 512 -9.99 -9.91 17.42
N TYR A 513 -10.26 -10.78 16.44
CA TYR A 513 -11.39 -10.57 15.53
C TYR A 513 -12.75 -10.76 16.19
N ILE A 514 -12.91 -11.79 17.03
CA ILE A 514 -14.14 -11.99 17.81
C ILE A 514 -14.39 -10.79 18.74
N TYR A 515 -13.35 -10.33 19.45
CA TYR A 515 -13.48 -9.23 20.38
C TYR A 515 -13.81 -7.91 19.66
N ILE A 516 -13.08 -7.55 18.60
CA ILE A 516 -13.40 -6.35 17.81
C ILE A 516 -14.81 -6.46 17.22
N TYR A 517 -15.20 -7.62 16.65
CA TYR A 517 -16.52 -7.80 16.03
C TYR A 517 -17.68 -7.64 17.02
N ILE A 518 -17.53 -8.14 18.25
CA ILE A 518 -18.51 -7.95 19.34
C ILE A 518 -18.61 -6.47 19.73
N TYR A 519 -17.47 -5.80 19.95
CA TYR A 519 -17.45 -4.39 20.35
C TYR A 519 -17.84 -3.44 19.22
N SER A 520 -17.58 -3.77 17.96
CA SER A 520 -18.04 -3.00 16.80
C SER A 520 -19.55 -3.15 16.63
N ASN A 521 -20.08 -4.39 16.64
CA ASN A 521 -21.53 -4.61 16.49
C ASN A 521 -22.36 -3.99 17.61
N THR A 522 -21.87 -4.00 18.85
CA THR A 522 -22.53 -3.28 19.95
C THR A 522 -22.42 -1.77 19.74
N TRP A 523 -21.24 -1.22 19.44
CA TRP A 523 -21.05 0.23 19.22
C TRP A 523 -21.76 0.80 17.98
N ILE A 524 -22.13 -0.02 17.00
CA ILE A 524 -22.89 0.39 15.80
C ILE A 524 -24.40 0.41 16.05
N LYS A 525 -24.89 -0.42 16.98
CA LYS A 525 -26.31 -0.47 17.37
C LYS A 525 -26.72 0.65 18.33
N TYR A 526 -25.74 1.32 18.94
CA TYR A 526 -25.87 2.57 19.72
C TYR A 526 -25.12 3.72 19.01
#